data_AF-A0A3A0G1Z3-F1
#
_entry.id   AF-A0A3A0G1Z3-F1
#
_cell.length_a   1.000
_cell.length_b   1.000
_cell.length_c   1.000
_cell.angle_alpha   90.00
_cell.angle_beta   90.00
_cell.angle_gamma   90.00
#
_symmetry.space_group_name_H-M   'P 1'
#
loop_
_entity.id
_entity.type
_entity.pdbx_description
1 polymer ?
#
loop_
_entity_poly.entity_id
_entity_poly.type
_entity_poly.pdbx_seq_one_letter_code
_entity_poly.pdbx_strand_id
1 'polypeptide(L)'
;TTASSSPGIGAAGRGAGAGPAAPLQPPTPPPGGLVAALSPSERGVGSFNAEDRLPAYGDRNLRVGRYDGNDHLGGILFPLTKLPKGSRIVHAQLELAGLSDSQLAATGDFTVEMLDPEAADDWVNLTHETLDQAGAARTNVAWRVAPADLAARRVNVLAFSAAALDQLIQRLAQGKVAFRIRGPAGAADDLFTWDTGYGEGFGTRPVLRVGFVPPPATATPAAGPGQPTPLPLIIWIANPTPAPTPTALPASVPDVLKGRILFLSDRFGQTRLMIYDPADGRVGQVTQSWPYTAAQVAGQSAAGVGVRVEGRPCGGETTHVGGREVLVDPDDPGRTCAQLIITGPGDAPARELTQNGYIHYDPAVSPDGQWIVYVSTLHGGDDIFKIQPDGKHNTRLTQNVWEWDKHPSWSPDGSRIVFWSNREGRKQLYIMNADGTDVRNISANPFNDWDPVWVK
;
A
#
# COMPACT_ATOMS: atom_id res chain seq x y z
N THR A 1 48.93 -25.68 -56.02
CA THR A 1 47.55 -25.58 -55.50
C THR A 1 47.63 -25.05 -54.08
N THR A 2 46.86 -24.00 -53.84
CA THR A 2 47.07 -22.94 -52.85
C THR A 2 46.67 -23.33 -51.43
N ALA A 3 47.45 -22.85 -50.46
CA ALA A 3 47.11 -22.84 -49.04
C ALA A 3 47.03 -21.38 -48.53
N SER A 4 45.95 -21.12 -47.79
CA SER A 4 45.89 -20.32 -46.56
C SER A 4 46.50 -18.91 -46.51
N SER A 5 45.62 -17.89 -46.45
CA SER A 5 45.84 -16.68 -45.65
C SER A 5 44.51 -15.99 -45.33
N SER A 6 44.19 -15.85 -44.04
CA SER A 6 43.18 -14.88 -43.54
C SER A 6 43.61 -13.43 -43.83
N PRO A 7 42.66 -12.49 -43.94
CA PRO A 7 42.58 -11.46 -42.88
C PRO A 7 41.17 -10.90 -42.63
N GLY A 8 41.01 -10.19 -41.51
CA GLY A 8 40.13 -9.02 -41.45
C GLY A 8 39.00 -9.05 -40.43
N ILE A 9 39.30 -8.55 -39.21
CA ILE A 9 38.32 -8.19 -38.18
C ILE A 9 37.49 -7.00 -38.68
N GLY A 10 36.18 -7.20 -38.89
CA GLY A 10 35.20 -6.14 -39.11
C GLY A 10 34.37 -5.92 -37.84
N ALA A 11 34.51 -4.73 -37.24
CA ALA A 11 33.71 -4.30 -36.10
C ALA A 11 32.24 -4.13 -36.52
N ALA A 12 31.37 -5.04 -36.06
CA ALA A 12 29.93 -4.89 -36.15
C ALA A 12 29.42 -4.12 -34.92
N GLY A 13 28.70 -3.03 -35.19
CA GLY A 13 28.28 -2.02 -34.22
C GLY A 13 27.51 -2.57 -33.04
N ARG A 14 27.82 -1.99 -31.86
CA ARG A 14 26.97 -2.05 -30.67
C ARG A 14 25.58 -1.53 -31.05
N GLY A 15 24.60 -2.44 -31.09
CA GLY A 15 23.19 -2.07 -31.12
C GLY A 15 22.91 -1.16 -29.93
N ALA A 16 22.39 0.03 -30.22
CA ALA A 16 22.01 1.02 -29.23
C ALA A 16 21.09 0.37 -28.19
N GLY A 17 21.47 0.47 -26.91
CA GLY A 17 20.63 0.04 -25.81
C GLY A 17 19.26 0.71 -25.91
N ALA A 18 18.21 -0.09 -25.76
CA ALA A 18 16.87 0.44 -25.55
C ALA A 18 16.95 1.39 -24.36
N GLY A 19 16.74 2.69 -24.62
CA GLY A 19 16.68 3.70 -23.58
C GLY A 19 15.59 3.36 -22.55
N PRO A 20 15.67 3.92 -21.34
CA PRO A 20 14.62 3.73 -20.34
C PRO A 20 13.27 4.10 -20.95
N ALA A 21 12.29 3.19 -20.79
CA ALA A 21 10.92 3.44 -21.20
C ALA A 21 10.47 4.80 -20.65
N ALA A 22 9.87 5.63 -21.50
CA ALA A 22 9.35 6.92 -21.09
C ALA A 22 8.46 6.74 -19.83
N PRO A 23 8.55 7.62 -18.82
CA PRO A 23 7.71 7.51 -17.64
C PRO A 23 6.25 7.52 -18.09
N LEU A 24 5.52 6.46 -17.71
CA LEU A 24 4.09 6.32 -17.96
C LEU A 24 3.39 7.56 -17.42
N GLN A 25 2.89 8.41 -18.31
CA GLN A 25 2.09 9.55 -17.90
C GLN A 25 0.75 9.02 -17.39
N PRO A 26 0.39 9.27 -16.12
CA PRO A 26 -0.94 8.90 -15.64
C PRO A 26 -1.95 9.67 -16.49
N PRO A 27 -2.97 8.99 -17.05
CA PRO A 27 -3.95 9.67 -17.89
C PRO A 27 -4.63 10.78 -17.10
N THR A 28 -4.74 11.95 -17.71
CA THR A 28 -5.40 13.10 -17.09
C THR A 28 -6.90 12.82 -17.03
N PRO A 29 -7.51 12.72 -15.84
CA PRO A 29 -8.94 12.45 -15.74
C PRO A 29 -9.74 13.63 -16.34
N PRO A 30 -10.91 13.37 -16.95
CA PRO A 30 -11.81 14.43 -17.41
C PRO A 30 -12.27 15.30 -16.23
N PRO A 31 -12.77 16.53 -16.46
CA PRO A 31 -13.26 17.40 -15.40
C PRO A 31 -14.26 16.68 -14.46
N GLY A 32 -13.97 16.65 -13.17
CA GLY A 32 -14.76 15.91 -12.16
C GLY A 32 -14.42 14.42 -12.02
N GLY A 33 -13.44 13.91 -12.77
CA GLY A 33 -12.92 12.55 -12.65
C GLY A 33 -11.83 12.41 -11.58
N LEU A 34 -11.76 11.24 -10.96
CA LEU A 34 -10.78 10.83 -9.95
C LEU A 34 -9.99 9.62 -10.46
N VAL A 35 -8.82 9.37 -9.89
CA VAL A 35 -8.01 8.16 -10.14
C VAL A 35 -7.84 7.39 -8.84
N ALA A 36 -8.18 6.10 -8.85
CA ALA A 36 -7.90 5.17 -7.76
C ALA A 36 -6.79 4.20 -8.15
N ALA A 37 -5.87 3.92 -7.23
CA ALA A 37 -4.95 2.80 -7.32
C ALA A 37 -5.41 1.72 -6.33
N LEU A 38 -5.79 0.57 -6.87
CA LEU A 38 -6.28 -0.58 -6.13
C LEU A 38 -5.19 -1.65 -6.14
N SER A 39 -4.93 -2.25 -4.99
CA SER A 39 -4.02 -3.40 -4.87
C SER A 39 -4.82 -4.57 -4.31
N PRO A 40 -4.46 -5.82 -4.66
CA PRO A 40 -5.06 -6.99 -4.03
C PRO A 40 -4.71 -7.01 -2.53
N SER A 41 -5.38 -7.85 -1.76
CA SER A 41 -4.88 -8.25 -0.43
C SER A 41 -3.86 -9.38 -0.57
N GLU A 42 -3.22 -9.79 0.52
CA GLU A 42 -2.29 -10.94 0.53
C GLU A 42 -2.96 -12.23 0.05
N ARG A 43 -4.22 -12.46 0.44
CA ARG A 43 -5.05 -13.56 -0.07
C ARG A 43 -5.74 -13.26 -1.39
N GLY A 44 -5.57 -12.05 -1.91
CA GLY A 44 -6.10 -11.63 -3.20
C GLY A 44 -5.16 -11.92 -4.35
N VAL A 45 -3.94 -12.42 -4.13
CA VAL A 45 -3.02 -12.75 -5.21
C VAL A 45 -2.27 -14.03 -4.90
N GLY A 46 -2.20 -14.96 -5.85
CA GLY A 46 -1.56 -16.24 -5.62
C GLY A 46 -1.35 -17.08 -6.87
N SER A 47 -0.47 -18.07 -6.71
CA SER A 47 -0.15 -19.07 -7.73
C SER A 47 -1.02 -20.31 -7.53
N PHE A 48 -1.55 -20.85 -8.62
CA PHE A 48 -2.37 -22.06 -8.62
C PHE A 48 -1.60 -23.10 -9.41
N ASN A 49 -1.22 -24.20 -8.76
CA ASN A 49 -0.46 -25.29 -9.37
C ASN A 49 -1.41 -26.46 -9.65
N ALA A 50 -1.30 -27.08 -10.82
CA ALA A 50 -2.08 -28.24 -11.20
C ALA A 50 -1.90 -29.46 -10.28
N GLU A 51 -0.72 -29.63 -9.66
CA GLU A 51 -0.44 -30.74 -8.75
C GLU A 51 -0.88 -30.47 -7.31
N ASP A 52 -1.00 -29.20 -6.92
CA ASP A 52 -1.36 -28.82 -5.56
C ASP A 52 -2.89 -28.76 -5.39
N ARG A 53 -3.36 -29.21 -4.22
CA ARG A 53 -4.80 -29.13 -3.88
C ARG A 53 -5.26 -27.71 -3.53
N LEU A 54 -4.34 -26.82 -3.16
CA LEU A 54 -4.67 -25.47 -2.70
C LEU A 54 -3.73 -24.44 -3.32
N PRO A 55 -4.23 -23.23 -3.63
CA PRO A 55 -3.41 -22.12 -4.13
C PRO A 55 -2.42 -21.60 -3.08
N ALA A 56 -1.27 -21.13 -3.57
CA ALA A 56 -0.25 -20.46 -2.78
C ALA A 56 -0.52 -18.95 -2.75
N TYR A 57 -1.17 -18.49 -1.68
CA TYR A 57 -1.37 -17.07 -1.38
C TYR A 57 -0.24 -16.53 -0.50
N GLY A 58 0.02 -15.22 -0.57
CA GLY A 58 1.01 -14.56 0.28
C GLY A 58 2.47 -14.89 -0.03
N ASP A 59 2.75 -15.77 -1.00
CA ASP A 59 4.08 -15.92 -1.59
C ASP A 59 4.39 -14.70 -2.47
N ARG A 60 5.66 -14.33 -2.51
CA ARG A 60 6.19 -13.31 -3.42
C ARG A 60 6.10 -13.72 -4.87
N ASN A 61 6.21 -15.02 -5.13
CA ASN A 61 6.29 -15.57 -6.48
C ASN A 61 4.89 -15.84 -7.05
N LEU A 62 4.45 -14.98 -7.97
CA LEU A 62 3.30 -15.28 -8.83
C LEU A 62 3.79 -16.05 -10.07
N ARG A 63 3.86 -17.38 -9.91
CA ARG A 63 4.31 -18.33 -10.94
C ARG A 63 3.20 -18.57 -11.95
N VAL A 64 3.54 -18.47 -13.23
CA VAL A 64 2.61 -18.66 -14.33
C VAL A 64 3.32 -19.27 -15.53
N GLY A 65 2.67 -20.23 -16.18
CA GLY A 65 3.24 -21.01 -17.27
C GLY A 65 3.66 -22.40 -16.80
N ARG A 66 4.35 -23.11 -17.67
CA ARG A 66 4.78 -24.49 -17.46
C ARG A 66 6.24 -24.55 -17.03
N TYR A 67 6.54 -25.41 -16.07
CA TYR A 67 7.92 -25.75 -15.70
C TYR A 67 8.00 -27.19 -15.18
N ASP A 68 8.94 -27.97 -15.71
CA ASP A 68 9.19 -29.35 -15.29
C ASP A 68 7.92 -30.23 -15.31
N GLY A 69 7.09 -30.03 -16.34
CA GLY A 69 5.84 -30.76 -16.50
C GLY A 69 4.65 -30.23 -15.69
N ASN A 70 4.84 -29.22 -14.84
CA ASN A 70 3.81 -28.62 -14.00
C ASN A 70 3.27 -27.31 -14.55
N ASP A 71 1.94 -27.19 -14.58
CA ASP A 71 1.24 -26.00 -15.06
C ASP A 71 0.87 -25.07 -13.88
N HIS A 72 1.19 -23.79 -14.04
CA HIS A 72 0.87 -22.75 -13.08
C HIS A 72 -0.03 -21.66 -13.68
N LEU A 73 -1.06 -21.28 -12.93
CA LEU A 73 -1.90 -20.11 -13.20
C LEU A 73 -1.68 -19.02 -12.15
N GLY A 74 -1.72 -17.77 -12.61
CA GLY A 74 -1.72 -16.61 -11.73
C GLY A 74 -3.14 -16.14 -11.46
N GLY A 75 -3.49 -15.92 -10.20
CA GLY A 75 -4.77 -15.32 -9.83
C GLY A 75 -4.59 -13.98 -9.13
N ILE A 76 -5.41 -12.98 -9.49
CA ILE A 76 -5.44 -11.67 -8.81
C ILE A 76 -6.88 -11.18 -8.59
N LEU A 77 -7.26 -10.89 -7.35
CA LEU A 77 -8.54 -10.33 -6.91
C LEU A 77 -8.32 -8.92 -6.33
N PHE A 78 -8.90 -7.92 -6.99
CA PHE A 78 -8.90 -6.55 -6.50
C PHE A 78 -10.22 -6.22 -5.81
N PRO A 79 -10.19 -5.65 -4.59
CA PRO A 79 -11.37 -4.99 -4.03
C PRO A 79 -11.63 -3.69 -4.79
N LEU A 80 -12.86 -3.52 -5.28
CA LEU A 80 -13.35 -2.29 -5.91
C LEU A 80 -14.00 -1.34 -4.90
N THR A 81 -13.80 -1.58 -3.60
CA THR A 81 -14.43 -0.82 -2.50
C THR A 81 -14.10 0.67 -2.50
N LYS A 82 -13.00 1.09 -3.14
CA LYS A 82 -12.65 2.51 -3.31
C LYS A 82 -13.37 3.19 -4.49
N LEU A 83 -14.14 2.46 -5.28
CA LEU A 83 -14.94 2.98 -6.39
C LEU A 83 -16.42 3.04 -5.98
N PRO A 84 -17.03 4.25 -5.86
CA PRO A 84 -18.43 4.38 -5.50
C PRO A 84 -19.33 3.60 -6.47
N LYS A 85 -20.34 2.90 -5.95
CA LYS A 85 -21.32 2.19 -6.78
C LYS A 85 -22.02 3.17 -7.71
N GLY A 86 -22.15 2.81 -8.99
CA GLY A 86 -22.71 3.69 -10.02
C GLY A 86 -21.70 4.69 -10.63
N SER A 87 -20.43 4.61 -10.26
CA SER A 87 -19.39 5.41 -10.91
C SER A 87 -19.25 5.05 -12.39
N ARG A 88 -19.07 6.07 -13.23
CA ARG A 88 -18.70 5.88 -14.63
C ARG A 88 -17.20 5.74 -14.73
N ILE A 89 -16.71 4.55 -15.07
CA ILE A 89 -15.28 4.35 -15.33
C ILE A 89 -14.95 4.92 -16.71
N VAL A 90 -13.90 5.73 -16.78
CA VAL A 90 -13.44 6.40 -18.00
C VAL A 90 -12.10 5.87 -18.49
N HIS A 91 -11.34 5.25 -17.60
CA HIS A 91 -10.05 4.65 -17.90
C HIS A 91 -9.74 3.56 -16.87
N ALA A 92 -9.05 2.50 -17.28
CA ALA A 92 -8.42 1.57 -16.36
C ALA A 92 -7.17 0.96 -16.98
N GLN A 93 -6.21 0.60 -16.14
CA GLN A 93 -5.05 -0.19 -16.50
C GLN A 93 -4.63 -1.11 -15.36
N LEU A 94 -4.15 -2.30 -15.70
CA LEU A 94 -3.56 -3.25 -14.75
C LEU A 94 -2.04 -3.22 -14.90
N GLU A 95 -1.34 -2.98 -13.80
CA GLU A 95 0.11 -2.91 -13.72
C GLU A 95 0.63 -4.16 -13.00
N LEU A 96 1.52 -4.91 -13.65
CA LEU A 96 2.14 -6.12 -13.13
C LEU A 96 3.66 -5.97 -13.20
N ALA A 97 4.36 -6.22 -12.09
CA ALA A 97 5.82 -6.15 -12.05
C ALA A 97 6.43 -7.55 -12.21
N GLY A 98 7.39 -7.70 -13.11
CA GLY A 98 8.16 -8.94 -13.26
C GLY A 98 9.13 -9.16 -12.10
N LEU A 99 9.19 -10.39 -11.60
CA LEU A 99 10.10 -10.82 -10.54
C LEU A 99 11.27 -11.65 -11.09
N SER A 100 10.98 -12.63 -11.94
CA SER A 100 12.00 -13.51 -12.54
C SER A 100 11.61 -13.97 -13.95
N ASP A 101 12.58 -13.91 -14.85
CA ASP A 101 12.58 -14.42 -16.23
C ASP A 101 13.54 -15.60 -16.41
N SER A 102 14.12 -16.14 -15.33
CA SER A 102 15.16 -17.17 -15.42
C SER A 102 14.72 -18.48 -16.07
N GLN A 103 13.41 -18.77 -16.06
CA GLN A 103 12.80 -19.97 -16.67
C GLN A 103 11.95 -19.64 -17.90
N LEU A 104 12.04 -18.40 -18.40
CA LEU A 104 11.25 -17.95 -19.54
C LEU A 104 11.90 -18.44 -20.84
N ALA A 105 11.40 -19.54 -21.40
CA ALA A 105 11.75 -20.01 -22.75
C ALA A 105 10.57 -19.90 -23.75
N ALA A 106 9.50 -19.22 -23.34
CA ALA A 106 8.25 -19.07 -24.08
C ALA A 106 8.42 -18.51 -25.51
N THR A 107 7.74 -19.10 -26.48
CA THR A 107 7.57 -18.54 -27.84
C THR A 107 6.17 -17.99 -28.11
N GLY A 108 5.23 -18.14 -27.17
CA GLY A 108 3.85 -17.68 -27.29
C GLY A 108 3.49 -16.61 -26.26
N ASP A 109 2.37 -15.92 -26.47
CA ASP A 109 1.93 -14.85 -25.58
C ASP A 109 1.34 -15.41 -24.28
N PHE A 110 1.64 -14.73 -23.17
CA PHE A 110 0.89 -14.87 -21.93
C PHE A 110 -0.43 -14.13 -22.06
N THR A 111 -1.49 -14.66 -21.44
CA THR A 111 -2.80 -14.00 -21.45
C THR A 111 -3.24 -13.59 -20.06
N VAL A 112 -3.81 -12.39 -19.95
CA VAL A 112 -4.51 -11.92 -18.75
C VAL A 112 -5.98 -11.76 -19.08
N GLU A 113 -6.86 -12.30 -18.25
CA GLU A 113 -8.29 -12.36 -18.50
C GLU A 113 -9.08 -11.90 -17.28
N MET A 114 -10.10 -11.05 -17.49
CA MET A 114 -11.04 -10.69 -16.44
C MET A 114 -12.08 -11.80 -16.29
N LEU A 115 -12.20 -12.35 -15.08
CA LEU A 115 -13.06 -13.49 -14.78
C LEU A 115 -14.50 -13.07 -14.49
N ASP A 116 -15.43 -14.01 -14.61
CA ASP A 116 -16.84 -13.88 -14.23
C ASP A 116 -17.05 -13.74 -12.71
N PRO A 117 -18.16 -13.13 -12.23
CA PRO A 117 -18.28 -12.71 -10.84
C PRO A 117 -18.21 -13.89 -9.87
N GLU A 118 -18.68 -15.05 -10.30
CA GLU A 118 -18.73 -16.28 -9.52
C GLU A 118 -17.32 -16.69 -9.06
N ALA A 119 -16.30 -16.52 -9.91
CA ALA A 119 -14.92 -16.80 -9.54
C ALA A 119 -14.40 -15.82 -8.47
N ALA A 120 -14.84 -14.55 -8.50
CA ALA A 120 -14.49 -13.58 -7.47
C ALA A 120 -15.24 -13.83 -6.15
N ASP A 121 -16.43 -14.44 -6.21
CA ASP A 121 -17.21 -14.84 -5.04
C ASP A 121 -16.65 -16.04 -4.30
N ASP A 122 -16.18 -17.04 -5.04
CA ASP A 122 -15.61 -18.27 -4.48
C ASP A 122 -14.08 -18.25 -4.35
N TRP A 123 -13.47 -17.07 -4.47
CA TRP A 123 -12.02 -16.86 -4.63
C TRP A 123 -11.12 -17.76 -3.76
N VAL A 124 -11.38 -17.83 -2.45
CA VAL A 124 -10.54 -18.55 -1.50
C VAL A 124 -10.65 -20.08 -1.62
N ASN A 125 -11.66 -20.59 -2.31
CA ASN A 125 -11.89 -22.01 -2.54
C ASN A 125 -11.50 -22.45 -3.95
N LEU A 126 -11.04 -21.53 -4.81
CA LEU A 126 -10.60 -21.88 -6.15
C LEU A 126 -9.38 -22.80 -6.10
N THR A 127 -9.38 -23.80 -6.98
CA THR A 127 -8.24 -24.67 -7.28
C THR A 127 -7.66 -24.30 -8.64
N HIS A 128 -6.55 -24.91 -9.04
CA HIS A 128 -6.04 -24.74 -10.40
C HIS A 128 -7.12 -25.08 -11.44
N GLU A 129 -7.80 -26.23 -11.31
CA GLU A 129 -8.83 -26.67 -12.24
C GLU A 129 -10.03 -25.71 -12.28
N THR A 130 -10.54 -25.26 -11.13
CA THR A 130 -11.71 -24.37 -11.13
C THR A 130 -11.37 -22.95 -11.58
N LEU A 131 -10.16 -22.47 -11.30
CA LEU A 131 -9.65 -21.21 -11.87
C LEU A 131 -9.44 -21.34 -13.39
N ASP A 132 -8.94 -22.48 -13.87
CA ASP A 132 -8.75 -22.78 -15.28
C ASP A 132 -10.07 -22.80 -16.06
N GLN A 133 -11.10 -23.41 -15.48
CA GLN A 133 -12.43 -23.50 -16.08
C GLN A 133 -13.29 -22.25 -15.83
N ALA A 134 -12.88 -21.36 -14.93
CA ALA A 134 -13.61 -20.14 -14.64
C ALA A 134 -13.85 -19.33 -15.93
N GLY A 135 -15.12 -18.97 -16.14
CA GLY A 135 -15.54 -18.16 -17.28
C GLY A 135 -14.80 -16.82 -17.30
N ALA A 136 -14.35 -16.42 -18.47
CA ALA A 136 -13.94 -15.05 -18.74
C ALA A 136 -15.13 -14.31 -19.34
N ALA A 137 -15.22 -13.00 -19.08
CA ALA A 137 -16.33 -12.18 -19.57
C ALA A 137 -16.59 -12.44 -21.07
N ARG A 138 -17.83 -12.85 -21.41
CA ARG A 138 -18.27 -13.41 -22.71
C ARG A 138 -17.95 -12.60 -23.99
N THR A 139 -17.31 -11.44 -23.85
CA THR A 139 -16.83 -10.57 -24.95
C THR A 139 -15.32 -10.71 -25.23
N ASN A 140 -14.63 -11.64 -24.57
CA ASN A 140 -13.24 -12.07 -24.86
C ASN A 140 -12.21 -10.92 -24.88
N VAL A 141 -12.22 -10.05 -23.86
CA VAL A 141 -11.13 -9.09 -23.68
C VAL A 141 -10.01 -9.75 -22.86
N ALA A 142 -9.06 -10.33 -23.57
CA ALA A 142 -7.80 -10.82 -23.02
C ALA A 142 -6.67 -9.87 -23.41
N TRP A 143 -5.82 -9.53 -22.44
CA TRP A 143 -4.55 -8.86 -22.74
C TRP A 143 -3.51 -9.91 -23.09
N ARG A 144 -2.73 -9.66 -24.14
CA ARG A 144 -1.59 -10.50 -24.51
C ARG A 144 -0.31 -9.80 -24.14
N VAL A 145 0.60 -10.53 -23.50
CA VAL A 145 1.93 -10.05 -23.15
C VAL A 145 2.93 -10.96 -23.85
N ALA A 146 3.65 -10.40 -24.82
CA ALA A 146 4.64 -11.15 -25.55
C ALA A 146 5.83 -11.47 -24.64
N PRO A 147 6.51 -12.63 -24.81
CA PRO A 147 7.69 -12.97 -24.02
C PRO A 147 8.78 -11.90 -24.05
N ALA A 148 8.94 -11.20 -25.17
CA ALA A 148 9.92 -10.10 -25.31
C ALA A 148 9.61 -8.87 -24.41
N ASP A 149 8.36 -8.74 -23.97
CA ASP A 149 7.90 -7.69 -23.07
C ASP A 149 8.04 -8.10 -21.60
N LEU A 150 8.36 -9.35 -21.31
CA LEU A 150 8.59 -9.86 -19.96
C LEU A 150 10.07 -9.78 -19.59
N ALA A 151 10.35 -9.25 -18.40
CA ALA A 151 11.68 -9.25 -17.82
C ALA A 151 11.60 -9.03 -16.31
N ALA A 152 12.60 -9.49 -15.56
CA ALA A 152 12.71 -9.13 -14.15
C ALA A 152 12.77 -7.60 -13.97
N ARG A 153 12.05 -7.07 -12.97
CA ARG A 153 11.93 -5.64 -12.63
C ARG A 153 11.26 -4.76 -13.70
N ARG A 154 10.74 -5.34 -14.78
CA ARG A 154 9.93 -4.61 -15.77
C ARG A 154 8.47 -4.56 -15.33
N VAL A 155 7.83 -3.40 -15.48
CA VAL A 155 6.39 -3.25 -15.24
C VAL A 155 5.64 -3.36 -16.57
N ASN A 156 4.74 -4.32 -16.67
CA ASN A 156 3.80 -4.47 -17.78
C ASN A 156 2.51 -3.69 -17.46
N VAL A 157 2.07 -2.84 -18.39
CA VAL A 157 0.85 -2.05 -18.24
C VAL A 157 -0.19 -2.50 -19.26
N LEU A 158 -1.30 -3.01 -18.75
CA LEU A 158 -2.38 -3.60 -19.53
C LEU A 158 -3.55 -2.63 -19.56
N ALA A 159 -3.64 -1.81 -20.61
CA ALA A 159 -4.68 -0.80 -20.76
C ALA A 159 -6.03 -1.42 -21.16
N PHE A 160 -7.12 -0.97 -20.54
CA PHE A 160 -8.44 -1.56 -20.76
C PHE A 160 -9.06 -1.00 -22.05
N SER A 161 -9.56 -1.89 -22.90
CA SER A 161 -10.41 -1.52 -24.03
C SER A 161 -11.79 -1.05 -23.55
N ALA A 162 -12.57 -0.40 -24.41
CA ALA A 162 -13.93 0.02 -24.07
C ALA A 162 -14.80 -1.15 -23.57
N ALA A 163 -14.70 -2.32 -24.22
CA ALA A 163 -15.42 -3.52 -23.80
C ALA A 163 -14.97 -4.02 -22.41
N ALA A 164 -13.67 -3.98 -22.09
CA ALA A 164 -13.19 -4.34 -20.76
C ALA A 164 -13.63 -3.33 -19.69
N LEU A 165 -13.73 -2.03 -20.03
CA LEU A 165 -14.27 -1.03 -19.12
C LEU A 165 -15.74 -1.31 -18.81
N ASP A 166 -16.56 -1.64 -19.81
CA ASP A 166 -17.97 -2.00 -19.59
C ASP A 166 -18.11 -3.20 -18.65
N GLN A 167 -17.25 -4.20 -18.81
CA GLN A 167 -17.20 -5.35 -17.90
C GLN A 167 -16.78 -4.95 -16.49
N LEU A 168 -15.74 -4.11 -16.34
CA LEU A 168 -15.30 -3.62 -15.05
C LEU A 168 -16.39 -2.78 -14.35
N ILE A 169 -17.15 -1.98 -15.10
CA ILE A 169 -18.29 -1.21 -14.59
C ILE A 169 -19.35 -2.16 -14.01
N GLN A 170 -19.64 -3.27 -14.70
CA GLN A 170 -20.57 -4.27 -14.20
C GLN A 170 -20.12 -4.88 -12.86
N ARG A 171 -18.79 -4.92 -12.59
CA ARG A 171 -18.20 -5.46 -11.34
C ARG A 171 -18.26 -4.53 -10.14
N LEU A 172 -18.55 -3.24 -10.36
CA LEU A 172 -18.68 -2.26 -9.28
C LEU A 172 -19.78 -2.62 -8.27
N ALA A 173 -20.86 -3.27 -8.73
CA ALA A 173 -21.96 -3.67 -7.86
C ALA A 173 -21.52 -4.75 -6.84
N GLN A 174 -20.69 -5.70 -7.28
CA GLN A 174 -20.10 -6.79 -6.51
C GLN A 174 -18.94 -6.32 -5.62
N GLY A 175 -18.34 -5.17 -5.95
CA GLY A 175 -17.31 -4.54 -5.11
C GLY A 175 -15.94 -5.21 -5.20
N LYS A 176 -15.72 -6.10 -6.17
CA LYS A 176 -14.47 -6.82 -6.42
C LYS A 176 -14.39 -7.30 -7.87
N VAL A 177 -13.18 -7.52 -8.36
CA VAL A 177 -12.91 -8.07 -9.70
C VAL A 177 -11.72 -9.02 -9.64
N ALA A 178 -11.84 -10.16 -10.33
CA ALA A 178 -10.79 -11.17 -10.40
C ALA A 178 -10.20 -11.26 -11.81
N PHE A 179 -8.91 -11.56 -11.88
CA PHE A 179 -8.15 -11.80 -13.08
C PHE A 179 -7.43 -13.14 -12.99
N ARG A 180 -7.31 -13.80 -14.13
CA ARG A 180 -6.45 -14.96 -14.33
C ARG A 180 -5.33 -14.58 -15.29
N ILE A 181 -4.14 -15.11 -15.03
CA ILE A 181 -2.97 -15.05 -15.91
C ILE A 181 -2.63 -16.47 -16.34
N ARG A 182 -2.41 -16.67 -17.64
CA ARG A 182 -2.01 -17.94 -18.23
C ARG A 182 -0.71 -17.79 -19.01
N GLY A 183 0.12 -18.83 -18.96
CA GLY A 183 1.20 -19.02 -19.92
C GLY A 183 0.67 -19.40 -21.30
N PRO A 184 1.55 -19.41 -22.32
CA PRO A 184 1.18 -19.88 -23.64
C PRO A 184 0.78 -21.36 -23.63
N ALA A 185 -0.05 -21.75 -24.59
CA ALA A 185 -0.42 -23.14 -24.74
C ALA A 185 0.75 -23.95 -25.33
N GLY A 186 1.14 -25.03 -24.67
CA GLY A 186 2.22 -25.89 -25.15
C GLY A 186 2.72 -26.86 -24.09
N ALA A 187 3.64 -27.72 -24.49
CA ALA A 187 4.34 -28.65 -23.59
C ALA A 187 5.76 -28.18 -23.23
N ALA A 188 6.21 -27.05 -23.78
CA ALA A 188 7.51 -26.49 -23.49
C ALA A 188 7.48 -25.71 -22.17
N ASP A 189 8.60 -25.70 -21.45
CA ASP A 189 8.74 -24.86 -20.27
C ASP A 189 8.78 -23.38 -20.68
N ASP A 190 7.97 -22.58 -20.01
CA ASP A 190 7.78 -21.17 -20.33
C ASP A 190 7.53 -20.30 -19.10
N LEU A 191 7.81 -20.82 -17.90
CA LEU A 191 7.49 -20.17 -16.64
C LEU A 191 8.05 -18.75 -16.50
N PHE A 192 7.14 -17.82 -16.22
CA PHE A 192 7.46 -16.48 -15.77
C PHE A 192 6.96 -16.25 -14.34
N THR A 193 7.69 -15.43 -13.58
CA THR A 193 7.29 -15.06 -12.22
C THR A 193 7.03 -13.56 -12.15
N TRP A 194 5.79 -13.17 -11.84
CA TRP A 194 5.46 -11.80 -11.44
C TRP A 194 5.64 -11.62 -9.92
N ASP A 195 5.87 -10.38 -9.51
CA ASP A 195 5.98 -9.98 -8.11
C ASP A 195 4.58 -9.74 -7.53
N THR A 196 4.23 -10.46 -6.46
CA THR A 196 2.96 -10.20 -5.75
C THR A 196 3.07 -9.00 -4.81
N GLY A 197 4.29 -8.60 -4.43
CA GLY A 197 4.55 -7.64 -3.36
C GLY A 197 4.17 -8.14 -1.95
N TYR A 198 3.99 -9.44 -1.79
CA TYR A 198 3.82 -10.18 -0.53
C TYR A 198 4.97 -11.17 -0.34
N GLY A 199 4.99 -11.91 0.77
CA GLY A 199 6.05 -12.88 1.08
C GLY A 199 7.35 -12.24 1.55
N GLU A 200 8.46 -12.94 1.38
CA GLU A 200 9.77 -12.49 1.90
C GLU A 200 10.40 -11.39 1.03
N GLY A 201 10.74 -10.26 1.67
CA GLY A 201 11.43 -9.11 1.07
C GLY A 201 10.51 -8.00 0.54
N PHE A 202 11.10 -6.92 0.03
CA PHE A 202 10.35 -5.83 -0.62
C PHE A 202 9.98 -6.22 -2.05
N GLY A 203 8.68 -6.26 -2.34
CA GLY A 203 8.16 -6.52 -3.68
C GLY A 203 7.19 -5.45 -4.17
N THR A 204 6.91 -5.47 -5.47
CA THR A 204 5.97 -4.53 -6.12
C THR A 204 4.63 -5.20 -6.34
N ARG A 205 3.58 -4.68 -5.70
CA ARG A 205 2.23 -5.27 -5.80
C ARG A 205 1.61 -5.02 -7.17
N PRO A 206 0.73 -5.94 -7.64
CA PRO A 206 -0.19 -5.63 -8.71
C PRO A 206 -1.03 -4.39 -8.40
N VAL A 207 -1.21 -3.51 -9.39
CA VAL A 207 -2.04 -2.31 -9.24
C VAL A 207 -3.08 -2.25 -10.35
N LEU A 208 -4.36 -2.24 -9.98
CA LEU A 208 -5.44 -1.86 -10.87
C LEU A 208 -5.69 -0.36 -10.68
N ARG A 209 -5.26 0.43 -11.66
CA ARG A 209 -5.44 1.89 -11.68
C ARG A 209 -6.69 2.23 -12.47
N VAL A 210 -7.62 2.95 -11.87
CA VAL A 210 -8.94 3.24 -12.44
C VAL A 210 -9.23 4.73 -12.39
N GLY A 211 -9.43 5.34 -13.56
CA GLY A 211 -10.00 6.66 -13.71
C GLY A 211 -11.53 6.57 -13.77
N PHE A 212 -12.24 7.32 -12.92
CA PHE A 212 -13.70 7.27 -12.85
C PHE A 212 -14.33 8.62 -12.53
N VAL A 213 -15.59 8.81 -12.91
CA VAL A 213 -16.44 9.93 -12.49
C VAL A 213 -17.50 9.37 -11.53
N PRO A 214 -17.59 9.86 -10.28
CA PRO A 214 -18.62 9.41 -9.35
C PRO A 214 -20.05 9.65 -9.88
N PRO A 215 -21.06 8.86 -9.47
CA PRO A 215 -22.43 9.16 -9.83
C PRO A 215 -22.86 10.51 -9.23
N PRO A 216 -23.82 11.21 -9.85
CA PRO A 216 -24.46 12.37 -9.23
C PRO A 216 -25.03 11.97 -7.87
N ALA A 217 -24.81 12.78 -6.84
CA ALA A 217 -25.34 12.49 -5.51
C ALA A 217 -26.87 12.33 -5.58
N THR A 218 -27.41 11.22 -5.09
CA THR A 218 -28.85 11.06 -4.88
C THR A 218 -29.32 12.17 -3.94
N ALA A 219 -30.29 12.96 -4.37
CA ALA A 219 -30.73 14.16 -3.68
C ALA A 219 -31.29 13.84 -2.28
N THR A 220 -30.53 14.17 -1.23
CA THR A 220 -31.05 14.55 0.08
C THR A 220 -31.59 16.00 -0.04
N PRO A 221 -32.66 16.42 0.65
CA PRO A 221 -33.37 17.67 0.33
C PRO A 221 -32.44 18.91 0.32
N ALA A 222 -32.65 19.74 -0.68
CA ALA A 222 -31.77 20.82 -1.09
C ALA A 222 -31.55 21.91 -0.02
N ALA A 223 -30.29 22.36 0.11
CA ALA A 223 -29.99 23.79 0.17
C ALA A 223 -29.53 24.22 -1.24
N GLY A 224 -30.09 25.34 -1.73
CA GLY A 224 -30.20 25.70 -3.15
C GLY A 224 -28.91 26.02 -3.93
N PRO A 225 -29.01 26.22 -5.27
CA PRO A 225 -27.87 26.17 -6.18
C PRO A 225 -27.21 27.53 -6.45
N GLY A 226 -25.89 27.53 -6.68
CA GLY A 226 -25.21 28.68 -7.29
C GLY A 226 -23.67 28.74 -7.15
N GLN A 227 -22.95 28.05 -8.06
CA GLN A 227 -21.59 28.39 -8.57
C GLN A 227 -20.36 28.30 -7.60
N PRO A 228 -19.09 28.37 -8.08
CA PRO A 228 -18.09 27.30 -7.87
C PRO A 228 -16.86 27.66 -6.99
N THR A 229 -16.40 26.67 -6.18
CA THR A 229 -15.05 26.47 -5.51
C THR A 229 -14.42 27.66 -4.69
N PRO A 230 -13.30 27.54 -3.95
CA PRO A 230 -12.77 26.55 -2.98
C PRO A 230 -12.39 27.18 -1.58
N LEU A 231 -12.74 26.58 -0.43
CA LEU A 231 -12.12 26.88 0.91
C LEU A 231 -12.25 25.69 1.88
N PRO A 232 -11.37 25.54 2.90
CA PRO A 232 -11.52 24.54 3.94
C PRO A 232 -12.55 24.96 4.99
N LEU A 233 -13.70 24.30 5.02
CA LEU A 233 -14.72 24.47 6.06
C LEU A 233 -14.59 23.32 7.07
N ILE A 234 -14.42 23.63 8.36
CA ILE A 234 -14.74 22.69 9.44
C ILE A 234 -16.25 22.78 9.64
N ILE A 235 -16.97 21.75 9.21
CA ILE A 235 -18.42 21.66 9.41
C ILE A 235 -18.67 20.89 10.70
N TRP A 236 -19.01 21.61 11.76
CA TRP A 236 -19.60 21.00 12.95
C TRP A 236 -21.08 20.75 12.69
N ILE A 237 -21.56 19.54 12.99
CA ILE A 237 -22.98 19.19 12.87
C ILE A 237 -23.75 19.94 13.96
N ALA A 238 -24.12 21.22 13.73
CA ALA A 238 -25.29 21.86 14.33
C ALA A 238 -25.58 23.30 13.88
N ASN A 239 -24.65 24.14 13.38
CA ASN A 239 -25.04 25.52 12.98
C ASN A 239 -24.10 26.18 11.95
N PRO A 240 -24.64 26.92 10.95
CA PRO A 240 -23.87 27.72 10.02
C PRO A 240 -23.49 29.07 10.65
N THR A 241 -22.21 29.43 10.60
CA THR A 241 -21.69 30.79 10.91
C THR A 241 -21.18 31.39 9.59
N PRO A 242 -21.37 32.71 9.34
CA PRO A 242 -21.11 33.31 8.03
C PRO A 242 -19.68 33.14 7.52
N ALA A 243 -19.58 33.06 6.20
CA ALA A 243 -18.36 32.77 5.44
C ALA A 243 -17.29 33.86 5.59
N PRO A 244 -16.03 33.49 5.90
CA PRO A 244 -14.88 34.38 5.73
C PRO A 244 -14.35 34.34 4.29
N THR A 245 -13.72 35.45 3.89
CA THR A 245 -13.05 35.69 2.60
C THR A 245 -11.83 34.77 2.38
N PRO A 246 -11.50 34.37 1.13
CA PRO A 246 -10.33 33.54 0.86
C PRO A 246 -9.01 34.21 1.25
N THR A 247 -8.29 33.56 2.16
CA THR A 247 -6.92 33.89 2.56
C THR A 247 -5.98 32.82 1.98
N ALA A 248 -4.75 33.20 1.65
CA ALA A 248 -3.69 32.25 1.30
C ALA A 248 -3.59 31.11 2.31
N LEU A 249 -3.17 29.91 1.86
CA LEU A 249 -2.85 28.81 2.76
C LEU A 249 -1.90 29.33 3.85
N PRO A 250 -2.26 29.24 5.13
CA PRO A 250 -1.39 29.71 6.20
C PRO A 250 -0.08 28.91 6.15
N ALA A 251 1.04 29.58 6.41
CA ALA A 251 2.37 28.96 6.40
C ALA A 251 2.54 27.87 7.47
N SER A 252 1.59 27.76 8.41
CA SER A 252 1.59 26.82 9.53
C SER A 252 0.18 26.26 9.77
N VAL A 253 0.12 25.17 10.54
CA VAL A 253 -1.16 24.55 10.92
C VAL A 253 -1.96 25.53 11.80
N PRO A 254 -3.27 25.75 11.55
CA PRO A 254 -4.06 26.74 12.28
C PRO A 254 -4.25 26.32 13.75
N ASP A 255 -4.23 27.28 14.68
CA ASP A 255 -4.34 27.02 16.12
C ASP A 255 -5.61 26.27 16.52
N VAL A 256 -6.71 26.45 15.77
CA VAL A 256 -7.98 25.73 16.01
C VAL A 256 -7.85 24.21 15.82
N LEU A 257 -6.83 23.74 15.09
CA LEU A 257 -6.59 22.32 14.90
C LEU A 257 -5.66 21.73 15.97
N LYS A 258 -4.86 22.57 16.65
CA LYS A 258 -3.91 22.11 17.68
C LYS A 258 -4.63 21.41 18.81
N GLY A 259 -4.05 20.31 19.30
CA GLY A 259 -4.67 19.48 20.33
C GLY A 259 -5.71 18.51 19.80
N ARG A 260 -6.04 18.52 18.51
CA ARG A 260 -7.01 17.59 17.90
C ARG A 260 -6.32 16.49 17.11
N ILE A 261 -7.08 15.46 16.79
CA ILE A 261 -6.59 14.26 16.10
C ILE A 261 -7.17 14.25 14.70
N LEU A 262 -6.31 14.38 13.69
CA LEU A 262 -6.68 14.16 12.29
C LEU A 262 -6.58 12.67 11.97
N PHE A 263 -7.49 12.14 11.16
CA PHE A 263 -7.47 10.71 10.80
C PHE A 263 -8.19 10.45 9.47
N LEU A 264 -7.94 9.30 8.86
CA LEU A 264 -8.62 8.88 7.64
C LEU A 264 -9.78 7.94 7.96
N SER A 265 -10.91 8.13 7.29
CA SER A 265 -12.13 7.32 7.52
C SER A 265 -12.81 6.93 6.22
N ASP A 266 -13.40 5.73 6.16
CA ASP A 266 -14.25 5.30 5.04
C ASP A 266 -15.76 5.51 5.28
N ARG A 267 -16.14 6.20 6.37
CA ARG A 267 -17.54 6.36 6.82
C ARG A 267 -18.51 6.99 5.82
N PHE A 268 -17.99 7.60 4.75
CA PHE A 268 -18.77 8.20 3.67
C PHE A 268 -18.65 7.45 2.34
N GLY A 269 -18.20 6.19 2.36
CA GLY A 269 -17.98 5.36 1.16
C GLY A 269 -16.75 5.75 0.33
N GLN A 270 -15.97 6.72 0.79
CA GLN A 270 -14.68 7.15 0.26
C GLN A 270 -13.78 7.51 1.44
N THR A 271 -12.46 7.41 1.29
CA THR A 271 -11.52 7.91 2.29
C THR A 271 -11.68 9.42 2.43
N ARG A 272 -12.09 9.86 3.62
CA ARG A 272 -12.20 11.27 4.00
C ARG A 272 -11.26 11.56 5.15
N LEU A 273 -10.66 12.75 5.10
CA LEU A 273 -9.96 13.29 6.25
C LEU A 273 -10.98 13.78 7.26
N MET A 274 -10.81 13.30 8.48
CA MET A 274 -11.66 13.58 9.62
C MET A 274 -10.83 14.22 10.73
N ILE A 275 -11.52 14.83 11.68
CA ILE A 275 -10.94 15.37 12.90
C ILE A 275 -11.73 14.89 14.10
N TYR A 276 -11.04 14.50 15.15
CA TYR A 276 -11.60 14.14 16.44
C TYR A 276 -11.07 15.11 17.50
N ASP A 277 -11.98 15.65 18.31
CA ASP A 277 -11.62 16.49 19.46
C ASP A 277 -11.59 15.62 20.73
N PRO A 278 -10.42 15.41 21.34
CA PRO A 278 -10.28 14.56 22.52
C PRO A 278 -10.87 15.17 23.80
N ALA A 279 -11.21 16.46 23.80
CA ALA A 279 -11.80 17.12 24.96
C ALA A 279 -13.30 16.79 25.12
N ASP A 280 -14.04 16.69 24.01
CA ASP A 280 -15.48 16.49 24.03
C ASP A 280 -15.97 15.32 23.15
N GLY A 281 -15.04 14.63 22.46
CA GLY A 281 -15.31 13.47 21.62
C GLY A 281 -15.95 13.79 20.27
N ARG A 282 -16.08 15.07 19.89
CA ARG A 282 -16.73 15.44 18.63
C ARG A 282 -15.89 15.04 17.43
N VAL A 283 -16.58 14.65 16.36
CA VAL A 283 -15.97 14.34 15.07
C VAL A 283 -16.46 15.31 14.00
N GLY A 284 -15.54 15.82 13.19
CA GLY A 284 -15.82 16.66 12.03
C GLY A 284 -15.09 16.18 10.79
N GLN A 285 -15.52 16.61 9.61
CA GLN A 285 -14.81 16.38 8.35
C GLN A 285 -13.86 17.55 8.07
N VAL A 286 -12.64 17.24 7.62
CA VAL A 286 -11.69 18.24 7.11
C VAL A 286 -11.69 18.15 5.59
N THR A 287 -11.87 19.30 4.95
CA THR A 287 -12.14 19.40 3.50
C THR A 287 -10.87 19.53 2.67
N GLN A 288 -9.70 19.73 3.30
CA GLN A 288 -8.40 19.83 2.64
C GLN A 288 -7.38 18.90 3.31
N SER A 289 -6.54 18.23 2.52
CA SER A 289 -5.56 17.25 3.02
C SER A 289 -4.24 17.85 3.52
N TRP A 290 -3.90 19.08 3.14
CA TRP A 290 -2.63 19.72 3.54
C TRP A 290 -2.40 19.77 5.07
N PRO A 291 -3.39 19.98 5.96
CA PRO A 291 -3.15 20.01 7.40
C PRO A 291 -2.71 18.65 7.92
N TYR A 292 -3.22 17.58 7.31
CA TYR A 292 -2.84 16.21 7.65
C TYR A 292 -1.37 15.95 7.29
N THR A 293 -0.96 16.27 6.07
CA THR A 293 0.44 16.12 5.64
C THR A 293 1.38 16.98 6.50
N ALA A 294 1.00 18.22 6.82
CA ALA A 294 1.79 19.09 7.69
C ALA A 294 1.93 18.52 9.10
N ALA A 295 0.84 17.99 9.68
CA ALA A 295 0.85 17.38 11.00
C ALA A 295 1.68 16.08 11.02
N GLN A 296 1.64 15.26 9.96
CA GLN A 296 2.47 14.05 9.84
C GLN A 296 3.97 14.40 9.87
N VAL A 297 4.38 15.40 9.09
CA VAL A 297 5.78 15.86 9.06
C VAL A 297 6.20 16.42 10.42
N ALA A 298 5.35 17.21 11.07
CA ALA A 298 5.62 17.71 12.42
C ALA A 298 5.69 16.58 13.49
N GLY A 299 5.10 15.43 13.24
CA GLY A 299 5.21 14.25 14.09
C GLY A 299 6.63 13.66 14.14
N GLN A 300 7.41 13.83 13.08
CA GLN A 300 8.72 13.20 12.89
C GLN A 300 9.89 13.99 13.48
N SER A 301 9.65 15.18 14.04
CA SER A 301 10.69 15.95 14.71
C SER A 301 10.14 16.84 15.82
N ALA A 302 10.86 16.98 16.93
CA ALA A 302 10.53 17.88 18.02
C ALA A 302 11.77 18.19 18.87
N ALA A 303 11.84 19.40 19.45
CA ALA A 303 12.92 19.83 20.35
C ALA A 303 14.35 19.54 19.83
N GLY A 304 14.57 19.68 18.52
CA GLY A 304 15.86 19.42 17.88
C GLY A 304 16.16 17.94 17.61
N VAL A 305 15.26 17.02 17.96
CA VAL A 305 15.36 15.59 17.62
C VAL A 305 14.52 15.34 16.37
N GLY A 306 15.12 14.74 15.35
CA GLY A 306 14.43 14.24 14.16
C GLY A 306 14.56 12.73 14.04
N VAL A 307 13.53 12.07 13.52
CA VAL A 307 13.55 10.64 13.26
C VAL A 307 13.06 10.37 11.84
N ARG A 308 13.74 9.46 11.15
CA ARG A 308 13.34 8.97 9.83
C ARG A 308 13.52 7.46 9.75
N VAL A 309 12.82 6.85 8.81
CA VAL A 309 12.97 5.43 8.50
C VAL A 309 13.90 5.30 7.31
N GLU A 310 14.96 4.51 7.44
CA GLU A 310 15.80 4.10 6.31
C GLU A 310 15.72 2.58 6.14
N GLY A 311 15.54 2.12 4.90
CA GLY A 311 15.72 0.71 4.57
C GLY A 311 17.21 0.39 4.47
N ARG A 312 17.71 -0.54 5.30
CA ARG A 312 19.09 -1.04 5.23
C ARG A 312 19.14 -2.57 5.24
N PRO A 313 20.17 -3.19 4.64
CA PRO A 313 20.46 -4.60 4.87
C PRO A 313 20.67 -4.84 6.37
N CYS A 314 20.08 -5.89 6.95
CA CYS A 314 20.23 -6.16 8.38
C CYS A 314 21.72 -6.44 8.69
N GLY A 315 22.34 -5.65 9.58
CA GLY A 315 23.75 -5.84 9.96
C GLY A 315 23.96 -7.13 10.75
N GLY A 316 24.99 -7.89 10.42
CA GLY A 316 25.35 -9.18 11.02
C GLY A 316 26.11 -9.10 12.34
N GLU A 317 25.72 -8.22 13.27
CA GLU A 317 26.33 -8.17 14.61
C GLU A 317 25.35 -8.54 15.73
N THR A 318 25.87 -9.28 16.71
CA THR A 318 25.15 -9.81 17.87
C THR A 318 24.66 -8.67 18.76
N THR A 319 23.34 -8.56 18.98
CA THR A 319 22.76 -7.58 19.91
C THR A 319 22.17 -8.28 21.14
N HIS A 320 22.52 -7.81 22.34
CA HIS A 320 21.94 -8.27 23.59
C HIS A 320 20.62 -7.55 23.89
N VAL A 321 19.52 -8.30 24.07
CA VAL A 321 18.22 -7.76 24.52
C VAL A 321 17.73 -8.58 25.71
N GLY A 322 17.51 -7.93 26.85
CA GLY A 322 16.90 -8.56 28.04
C GLY A 322 17.70 -9.72 28.67
N GLY A 323 19.02 -9.75 28.51
CA GLY A 323 19.89 -10.80 29.05
C GLY A 323 19.91 -12.10 28.23
N ARG A 324 19.33 -12.11 27.02
CA ARG A 324 19.37 -13.25 26.10
C ARG A 324 20.18 -12.88 24.85
N GLU A 325 21.16 -13.71 24.51
CA GLU A 325 21.86 -13.64 23.23
C GLU A 325 20.93 -14.12 22.11
N VAL A 326 20.79 -13.31 21.06
CA VAL A 326 20.15 -13.71 19.82
C VAL A 326 21.23 -13.68 18.75
N LEU A 327 21.59 -14.87 18.26
CA LEU A 327 22.46 -15.03 17.09
C LEU A 327 21.70 -14.53 15.87
N VAL A 328 22.17 -13.41 15.32
CA VAL A 328 21.79 -12.93 13.99
C VAL A 328 22.68 -13.67 13.01
N ASP A 329 22.10 -14.42 12.07
CA ASP A 329 22.85 -15.07 10.99
C ASP A 329 23.41 -13.97 10.06
N PRO A 330 24.74 -13.78 9.98
CA PRO A 330 25.35 -12.74 9.15
C PRO A 330 25.21 -12.99 7.64
N ASP A 331 24.82 -14.20 7.23
CA ASP A 331 24.88 -14.69 5.84
C ASP A 331 23.52 -14.72 5.12
N ASP A 332 22.49 -13.99 5.60
CA ASP A 332 21.19 -13.79 4.90
C ASP A 332 21.16 -12.44 4.12
N PRO A 333 21.65 -12.38 2.86
CA PRO A 333 21.76 -11.16 2.07
C PRO A 333 20.42 -10.58 1.57
N GLY A 334 19.28 -11.22 1.91
CA GLY A 334 17.94 -10.83 1.44
C GLY A 334 17.13 -9.97 2.41
N ARG A 335 17.53 -9.88 3.69
CA ARG A 335 16.76 -9.11 4.67
C ARG A 335 17.13 -7.64 4.63
N THR A 336 16.27 -6.84 4.04
CA THR A 336 16.22 -5.41 4.27
C THR A 336 15.35 -5.13 5.50
N CYS A 337 15.97 -4.76 6.60
CA CYS A 337 15.29 -4.28 7.78
C CYS A 337 14.97 -2.78 7.61
N ALA A 338 13.74 -2.35 7.91
CA ALA A 338 13.47 -0.92 8.10
C ALA A 338 13.97 -0.55 9.50
N GLN A 339 14.93 0.36 9.57
CA GLN A 339 15.55 0.76 10.83
C GLN A 339 15.25 2.24 11.11
N LEU A 340 15.07 2.55 12.40
CA LEU A 340 14.90 3.93 12.83
C LEU A 340 16.26 4.62 12.86
N ILE A 341 16.36 5.70 12.11
CA ILE A 341 17.52 6.58 12.11
C ILE A 341 17.14 7.86 12.84
N ILE A 342 17.88 8.20 13.89
CA ILE A 342 17.76 9.50 14.57
C ILE A 342 18.78 10.46 13.98
N THR A 343 18.31 11.67 13.70
CA THR A 343 19.14 12.86 13.52
C THR A 343 19.08 13.69 14.80
N GLY A 344 20.23 13.89 15.44
CA GLY A 344 20.34 14.84 16.55
C GLY A 344 20.20 16.29 16.09
N PRO A 345 20.18 17.25 17.02
CA PRO A 345 20.10 18.67 16.67
C PRO A 345 21.33 19.14 15.89
N GLY A 346 21.11 19.89 14.79
CA GLY A 346 22.16 20.44 13.93
C GLY A 346 22.75 19.42 12.95
N ASP A 347 24.03 19.60 12.57
CA ASP A 347 24.79 18.68 11.70
C ASP A 347 25.32 17.43 12.44
N ALA A 348 24.71 17.05 13.56
CA ALA A 348 25.12 15.87 14.33
C ALA A 348 24.95 14.60 13.47
N PRO A 349 25.92 13.68 13.47
CA PRO A 349 25.87 12.50 12.62
C PRO A 349 24.62 11.66 12.93
N ALA A 350 23.91 11.27 11.87
CA ALA A 350 22.76 10.39 11.98
C ALA A 350 23.19 9.04 12.59
N ARG A 351 22.43 8.56 13.57
CA ARG A 351 22.72 7.31 14.29
C ARG A 351 21.54 6.36 14.21
N GLU A 352 21.84 5.09 13.99
CA GLU A 352 20.86 4.02 14.03
C GLU A 352 20.41 3.74 15.47
N LEU A 353 19.10 3.59 15.66
CA LEU A 353 18.48 3.46 16.98
C LEU A 353 18.09 2.02 17.30
N THR A 354 17.68 1.25 16.29
CA THR A 354 17.23 -0.14 16.40
C THR A 354 18.17 -1.00 15.55
N GLN A 355 18.68 -2.12 16.08
CA GLN A 355 19.72 -2.93 15.41
C GLN A 355 19.49 -4.45 15.59
N ASN A 356 18.24 -4.88 15.62
CA ASN A 356 17.89 -6.24 16.07
C ASN A 356 17.28 -7.15 15.00
N GLY A 357 17.39 -6.80 13.71
CA GLY A 357 16.91 -7.67 12.63
C GLY A 357 15.39 -7.67 12.37
N TYR A 358 14.63 -6.79 13.05
CA TYR A 358 13.18 -6.61 12.86
C TYR A 358 12.85 -5.31 12.11
N ILE A 359 11.60 -5.18 11.67
CA ILE A 359 11.11 -4.00 10.95
C ILE A 359 10.59 -2.98 11.97
N HIS A 360 11.12 -1.77 11.91
CA HIS A 360 10.73 -0.64 12.74
C HIS A 360 10.31 0.53 11.86
N TYR A 361 9.11 1.06 12.06
CA TYR A 361 8.54 2.07 11.17
C TYR A 361 7.50 2.96 11.88
N ASP A 362 6.94 3.92 11.15
CA ASP A 362 6.00 4.94 11.63
C ASP A 362 6.43 5.63 12.95
N PRO A 363 7.65 6.19 13.04
CA PRO A 363 8.10 6.81 14.27
C PRO A 363 7.45 8.19 14.48
N ALA A 364 7.22 8.55 15.75
CA ALA A 364 6.83 9.89 16.17
C ALA A 364 7.61 10.34 17.41
N VAL A 365 8.12 11.58 17.38
CA VAL A 365 8.88 12.18 18.48
C VAL A 365 7.92 12.87 19.46
N SER A 366 8.15 12.68 20.76
CA SER A 366 7.42 13.38 21.81
C SER A 366 7.68 14.89 21.76
N PRO A 367 6.74 15.75 22.21
CA PRO A 367 6.89 17.21 22.11
C PRO A 367 8.15 17.77 22.78
N ASP A 368 8.60 17.15 23.87
CA ASP A 368 9.82 17.47 24.62
C ASP A 368 11.10 16.86 24.01
N GLY A 369 10.97 16.05 22.95
CA GLY A 369 12.07 15.33 22.32
C GLY A 369 12.67 14.19 23.14
N GLN A 370 12.12 13.87 24.31
CA GLN A 370 12.71 12.87 25.22
C GLN A 370 12.36 11.43 24.85
N TRP A 371 11.35 11.21 24.01
CA TRP A 371 10.85 9.90 23.65
C TRP A 371 10.48 9.82 22.18
N ILE A 372 10.61 8.61 21.63
CA ILE A 372 10.15 8.24 20.30
C ILE A 372 9.21 7.06 20.49
N VAL A 373 8.02 7.14 19.88
CA VAL A 373 7.14 5.99 19.70
C VAL A 373 7.25 5.50 18.28
N TYR A 374 7.11 4.20 18.08
CA TYR A 374 7.28 3.59 16.76
C TYR A 374 6.60 2.22 16.73
N VAL A 375 6.45 1.66 15.53
CA VAL A 375 5.90 0.32 15.31
C VAL A 375 7.06 -0.67 15.11
N SER A 376 6.98 -1.84 15.74
CA SER A 376 7.98 -2.90 15.65
C SER A 376 7.33 -4.26 15.42
N THR A 377 7.96 -5.09 14.59
CA THR A 377 7.56 -6.49 14.35
C THR A 377 8.25 -7.51 15.26
N LEU A 378 8.97 -7.05 16.30
CA LEU A 378 9.78 -7.88 17.20
C LEU A 378 9.07 -9.12 17.76
N HIS A 379 7.74 -9.07 17.93
CA HIS A 379 6.95 -10.16 18.51
C HIS A 379 5.96 -10.81 17.54
N GLY A 380 6.18 -10.68 16.22
CA GLY A 380 5.39 -11.35 15.19
C GLY A 380 4.12 -10.60 14.76
N GLY A 381 3.61 -9.67 15.58
CA GLY A 381 2.60 -8.67 15.22
C GLY A 381 3.20 -7.27 15.11
N ASP A 382 2.37 -6.29 14.71
CA ASP A 382 2.75 -4.88 14.74
C ASP A 382 2.34 -4.29 16.10
N ASP A 383 3.33 -3.98 16.92
CA ASP A 383 3.13 -3.39 18.24
C ASP A 383 3.77 -2.01 18.34
N ILE A 384 3.24 -1.20 19.26
CA ILE A 384 3.80 0.12 19.55
C ILE A 384 4.86 -0.02 20.64
N PHE A 385 6.03 0.53 20.35
CA PHE A 385 7.15 0.63 21.27
C PHE A 385 7.44 2.09 21.57
N LYS A 386 8.14 2.30 22.69
CA LYS A 386 8.65 3.60 23.13
C LYS A 386 10.12 3.48 23.51
N ILE A 387 10.95 4.40 23.04
CA ILE A 387 12.39 4.40 23.23
C ILE A 387 12.91 5.83 23.42
N GLN A 388 14.01 6.01 24.14
CA GLN A 388 14.67 7.32 24.23
C GLN A 388 15.52 7.59 22.99
N PRO A 389 15.80 8.86 22.63
CA PRO A 389 16.68 9.20 21.52
C PRO A 389 18.12 8.68 21.65
N ASP A 390 18.56 8.34 22.87
CA ASP A 390 19.86 7.69 23.10
C ASP A 390 19.81 6.16 22.87
N GLY A 391 18.63 5.59 22.61
CA GLY A 391 18.39 4.16 22.37
C GLY A 391 18.11 3.36 23.64
N LYS A 392 18.11 3.99 24.82
CA LYS A 392 17.81 3.31 26.08
C LYS A 392 16.31 3.26 26.35
N HIS A 393 15.96 2.50 27.38
CA HIS A 393 14.60 2.38 27.90
C HIS A 393 13.57 1.97 26.84
N ASN A 394 13.99 1.12 25.89
CA ASN A 394 13.11 0.56 24.89
C ASN A 394 12.06 -0.35 25.53
N THR A 395 10.80 0.06 25.45
CA THR A 395 9.68 -0.58 26.14
C THR A 395 8.54 -0.81 25.16
N ARG A 396 7.99 -2.02 25.15
CA ARG A 396 6.77 -2.37 24.42
C ARG A 396 5.55 -1.79 25.15
N LEU A 397 4.72 -1.01 24.46
CA LEU A 397 3.52 -0.38 25.02
C LEU A 397 2.25 -1.18 24.74
N THR A 398 2.16 -1.86 23.60
CA THR A 398 1.00 -2.70 23.25
C THR A 398 1.40 -4.15 23.09
N GLN A 399 0.50 -5.06 23.46
CA GLN A 399 0.74 -6.50 23.45
C GLN A 399 -0.32 -7.20 22.59
N ASN A 400 -0.04 -7.32 21.30
CA ASN A 400 -0.90 -8.02 20.36
C ASN A 400 -0.38 -9.43 20.05
N VAL A 401 -1.28 -10.29 19.59
CA VAL A 401 -0.96 -11.66 19.16
C VAL A 401 -1.11 -11.79 17.65
N TRP A 402 -2.17 -11.20 17.07
CA TRP A 402 -2.47 -11.26 15.62
C TRP A 402 -2.92 -9.91 15.04
N GLU A 403 -3.08 -8.92 15.91
CA GLU A 403 -3.54 -7.57 15.61
C GLU A 403 -2.40 -6.67 15.16
N TRP A 404 -2.76 -5.57 14.51
CA TRP A 404 -1.86 -4.52 14.07
C TRP A 404 -2.19 -3.22 14.78
N ASP A 405 -1.24 -2.71 15.57
CA ASP A 405 -1.26 -1.36 16.10
C ASP A 405 -0.26 -0.50 15.32
N LYS A 406 -0.73 0.53 14.60
CA LYS A 406 0.15 1.35 13.75
C LYS A 406 -0.13 2.84 13.82
N HIS A 407 0.77 3.60 13.18
CA HIS A 407 0.76 5.06 13.10
C HIS A 407 0.54 5.74 14.46
N PRO A 408 1.44 5.50 15.44
CA PRO A 408 1.36 6.18 16.72
C PRO A 408 1.66 7.67 16.58
N SER A 409 0.94 8.52 17.34
CA SER A 409 1.19 9.96 17.41
C SER A 409 1.03 10.47 18.84
N TRP A 410 1.98 11.30 19.28
CA TRP A 410 1.96 11.94 20.58
C TRP A 410 0.98 13.11 20.67
N SER A 411 0.29 13.25 21.79
CA SER A 411 -0.41 14.49 22.14
C SER A 411 0.55 15.67 22.32
N PRO A 412 0.11 16.94 22.15
CA PRO A 412 1.00 18.10 22.19
C PRO A 412 1.62 18.36 23.57
N ASP A 413 0.99 17.86 24.63
CA ASP A 413 1.49 17.86 26.00
C ASP A 413 2.35 16.63 26.33
N GLY A 414 2.48 15.67 25.41
CA GLY A 414 3.24 14.43 25.59
C GLY A 414 2.63 13.43 26.56
N SER A 415 1.41 13.67 27.07
CA SER A 415 0.79 12.81 28.08
C SER A 415 0.13 11.55 27.51
N ARG A 416 -0.20 11.56 26.21
CA ARG A 416 -0.97 10.50 25.55
C ARG A 416 -0.43 10.16 24.17
N ILE A 417 -0.81 8.97 23.70
CA ILE A 417 -0.51 8.44 22.37
C ILE A 417 -1.81 8.01 21.73
N VAL A 418 -2.07 8.46 20.50
CA VAL A 418 -3.13 7.93 19.63
C VAL A 418 -2.52 6.99 18.59
N PHE A 419 -3.24 5.93 18.24
CA PHE A 419 -2.87 4.97 17.21
C PHE A 419 -4.13 4.33 16.63
N TRP A 420 -4.00 3.54 15.57
CA TRP A 420 -5.11 2.68 15.13
C TRP A 420 -4.80 1.22 15.38
N SER A 421 -5.85 0.44 15.68
CA SER A 421 -5.78 -1.00 15.89
C SER A 421 -6.86 -1.71 15.07
N ASN A 422 -6.59 -2.95 14.64
CA ASN A 422 -7.61 -3.83 14.05
C ASN A 422 -8.15 -4.91 15.02
N ARG A 423 -7.89 -4.77 16.33
CA ARG A 423 -8.25 -5.77 17.36
C ARG A 423 -9.73 -6.15 17.45
N GLU A 424 -10.61 -5.32 16.90
CA GLU A 424 -12.07 -5.57 16.81
C GLU A 424 -12.51 -5.97 15.39
N GLY A 425 -11.58 -6.51 14.58
CA GLY A 425 -11.83 -7.00 13.23
C GLY A 425 -11.92 -5.92 12.14
N ARG A 426 -11.75 -4.64 12.51
CA ARG A 426 -11.68 -3.49 11.59
C ARG A 426 -10.78 -2.40 12.19
N LYS A 427 -10.28 -1.48 11.36
CA LYS A 427 -9.42 -0.40 11.85
C LYS A 427 -10.23 0.58 12.69
N GLN A 428 -9.83 0.79 13.93
CA GLN A 428 -10.42 1.74 14.87
C GLN A 428 -9.32 2.55 15.54
N LEU A 429 -9.64 3.75 16.00
CA LEU A 429 -8.70 4.61 16.70
C LEU A 429 -8.71 4.30 18.19
N TYR A 430 -7.51 4.20 18.76
CA TYR A 430 -7.29 4.01 20.19
C TYR A 430 -6.41 5.12 20.73
N ILE A 431 -6.61 5.42 22.00
CA ILE A 431 -5.76 6.30 22.78
C ILE A 431 -5.28 5.56 24.02
N MET A 432 -4.07 5.88 24.46
CA MET A 432 -3.48 5.41 25.71
C MET A 432 -2.65 6.51 26.37
N ASN A 433 -2.34 6.33 27.64
CA ASN A 433 -1.34 7.13 28.33
C ASN A 433 0.06 6.88 27.73
N ALA A 434 0.96 7.83 27.91
CA ALA A 434 2.36 7.75 27.46
C ALA A 434 3.12 6.51 27.96
N ASP A 435 2.67 5.90 29.06
CA ASP A 435 3.23 4.68 29.65
C ASP A 435 2.59 3.38 29.16
N GLY A 436 1.59 3.46 28.27
CA GLY A 436 0.87 2.30 27.72
C GLY A 436 -0.39 1.92 28.50
N THR A 437 -0.71 2.61 29.58
CA THR A 437 -1.93 2.36 30.37
C THR A 437 -3.17 3.06 29.80
N ASP A 438 -4.37 2.74 30.31
CA ASP A 438 -5.66 3.34 29.91
C ASP A 438 -5.93 3.28 28.40
N VAL A 439 -5.65 2.13 27.78
CA VAL A 439 -5.95 1.89 26.36
C VAL A 439 -7.46 1.85 26.15
N ARG A 440 -7.99 2.73 25.29
CA ARG A 440 -9.42 2.82 24.99
C ARG A 440 -9.72 3.17 23.54
N ASN A 441 -10.78 2.59 23.00
CA ASN A 441 -11.29 2.88 21.65
C ASN A 441 -12.02 4.24 21.66
N ILE A 442 -11.61 5.17 20.78
CA ILE A 442 -12.19 6.52 20.70
C ILE A 442 -13.09 6.72 19.48
N SER A 443 -13.04 5.82 18.50
CA SER A 443 -13.88 5.90 17.29
C SER A 443 -15.17 5.11 17.40
N ALA A 444 -15.11 3.90 17.99
CA ALA A 444 -16.21 3.00 18.32
C ALA A 444 -17.40 3.01 17.33
N ASN A 445 -17.13 2.77 16.05
CA ASN A 445 -18.13 2.85 14.99
C ASN A 445 -17.95 1.73 13.94
N PRO A 446 -18.92 1.50 13.04
CA PRO A 446 -18.85 0.37 12.11
C PRO A 446 -17.96 0.62 10.88
N PHE A 447 -17.21 1.72 10.82
CA PHE A 447 -16.38 2.10 9.68
C PHE A 447 -14.90 1.80 9.96
N ASN A 448 -14.03 1.89 8.95
CA ASN A 448 -12.60 1.91 9.20
C ASN A 448 -12.17 3.35 9.49
N ASP A 449 -11.46 3.54 10.60
CA ASP A 449 -10.76 4.78 10.94
C ASP A 449 -9.28 4.46 11.17
N TRP A 450 -8.37 5.16 10.48
CA TRP A 450 -6.95 4.82 10.46
C TRP A 450 -6.02 6.04 10.31
N ASP A 451 -4.73 5.78 10.50
CA ASP A 451 -3.60 6.71 10.39
C ASP A 451 -3.81 8.04 11.15
N PRO A 452 -4.05 7.99 12.48
CA PRO A 452 -4.29 9.18 13.27
C PRO A 452 -3.02 10.02 13.43
N VAL A 453 -3.20 11.33 13.49
CA VAL A 453 -2.13 12.30 13.72
C VAL A 453 -2.63 13.34 14.70
N TRP A 454 -1.95 13.47 15.82
CA TRP A 454 -2.23 14.53 16.76
C TRP A 454 -1.56 15.82 16.29
N VAL A 455 -2.35 16.87 16.14
CA VAL A 455 -1.87 18.17 15.68
C VAL A 455 -1.20 18.91 16.84
N LYS A 456 0.07 19.28 16.65
CA LYS A 456 0.93 19.97 17.63
C LYS A 456 0.97 21.48 17.42
#